data_AF-Q0US99-F1
#
_entry.id   AF-Q0US99-F1
#
_cell.length_a   1.000
_cell.length_b   1.000
_cell.length_c   1.000
_cell.angle_alpha   90.00
_cell.angle_beta   90.00
_cell.angle_gamma   90.00
#
_symmetry.space_group_name_H-M   'P 1'
#
loop_
_entity.id
_entity.type
_entity.pdbx_description
1 polymer ?
#
loop_
_entity_poly.entity_id
_entity_poly.type
_entity_poly.pdbx_seq_one_letter_code
_entity_poly.pdbx_strand_id
1 'polypeptide(L)'
;MNATKILQQGRQPMIRFLGKRTIPTKVDHTPHAHPAAPTDALPESFASYRKKAQQHGPLNPGLSSNYSSIVGGHIGGAPGTSLGRVEAGKGEYFDRSELPARFQRLSWTPAEIEAVESGGASMFA
;
A
#
# COMPACT_ATOMS: atom_id res chain seq x y z
N MET A 1 -2.78 -26.75 17.30
CA MET A 1 -3.91 -25.95 17.84
C MET A 1 -4.97 -25.90 16.77
N ASN A 2 -6.21 -26.31 17.05
CA ASN A 2 -7.24 -26.53 16.02
C ASN A 2 -7.90 -25.20 15.61
N ALA A 3 -7.32 -24.51 14.62
CA ALA A 3 -7.85 -23.26 14.07
C ALA A 3 -9.29 -23.40 13.53
N THR A 4 -9.67 -24.61 13.13
CA THR A 4 -11.00 -24.97 12.63
C THR A 4 -12.13 -24.70 13.63
N LYS A 5 -11.90 -24.92 14.93
CA LYS A 5 -12.90 -24.65 15.98
C LYS A 5 -13.23 -23.16 16.12
N ILE A 6 -12.27 -22.27 15.86
CA ILE A 6 -12.47 -20.81 15.94
C ILE A 6 -13.28 -20.32 14.73
N LEU A 7 -13.06 -20.90 13.55
CA LEU A 7 -13.77 -20.53 12.31
C LEU A 7 -15.25 -20.97 12.28
N GLN A 8 -15.64 -21.94 13.11
CA GLN A 8 -17.03 -22.41 13.20
C GLN A 8 -17.92 -21.52 14.07
N GLN A 9 -17.37 -20.80 15.05
CA GLN A 9 -18.15 -20.00 16.00
C GLN A 9 -18.56 -18.60 15.49
N GLY A 10 -18.05 -18.14 14.34
CA GLY A 10 -18.19 -16.76 13.86
C GLY A 10 -19.08 -16.52 12.64
N ARG A 11 -19.82 -17.53 12.15
CA ARG A 11 -20.51 -17.45 10.85
C ARG A 11 -21.93 -16.86 10.95
N GLN A 12 -22.07 -15.68 11.54
CA GLN A 12 -23.26 -14.85 11.32
C GLN A 12 -22.92 -13.78 10.27
N PRO A 13 -23.50 -13.82 9.05
CA PRO A 13 -23.24 -12.79 8.06
C PRO A 13 -23.81 -11.45 8.55
N MET A 14 -22.93 -10.47 8.82
CA MET A 14 -23.33 -9.11 9.22
C MET A 14 -23.90 -8.27 8.05
N ILE A 15 -24.01 -8.87 6.86
CA ILE A 15 -24.49 -8.18 5.67
C ILE A 15 -26.01 -8.01 5.80
N ARG A 16 -26.46 -6.75 5.89
CA ARG A 16 -27.87 -6.38 5.75
C ARG A 16 -28.11 -5.99 4.29
N PHE A 17 -29.14 -6.55 3.67
CA PHE A 17 -29.52 -6.15 2.31
C PHE A 17 -30.28 -4.81 2.36
N LEU A 18 -29.59 -3.69 2.10
CA LEU A 18 -30.17 -2.34 2.02
C LEU A 18 -30.99 -2.15 0.73
N GLY A 19 -31.93 -3.04 0.40
CA GLY A 19 -32.91 -2.87 -0.68
C GLY A 19 -32.35 -2.37 -2.03
N LYS A 20 -33.21 -1.74 -2.85
CA LYS A 20 -32.80 -1.10 -4.11
C LYS A 20 -32.38 0.35 -3.83
N ARG A 21 -31.11 0.69 -4.07
CA ARG A 21 -30.60 2.07 -3.94
C ARG A 21 -31.11 2.91 -5.11
N THR A 22 -31.70 4.07 -4.84
CA THR A 22 -32.08 5.05 -5.87
C THR A 22 -30.90 5.97 -6.16
N ILE A 23 -30.47 6.05 -7.41
CA ILE A 23 -29.40 6.97 -7.81
C ILE A 23 -30.02 8.36 -7.98
N PRO A 24 -29.50 9.41 -7.32
CA PRO A 24 -29.98 10.77 -7.53
C PRO A 24 -29.74 11.17 -9.00
N THR A 25 -30.79 11.63 -9.67
CA THR A 25 -30.75 12.01 -11.10
C THR A 25 -30.13 13.38 -11.33
N LYS A 26 -29.97 14.18 -10.27
CA LYS A 26 -29.36 15.51 -10.29
C LYS A 26 -28.27 15.55 -9.24
N VAL A 27 -27.05 15.28 -9.67
CA VAL A 27 -25.84 15.48 -8.87
C VAL A 27 -25.15 16.71 -9.43
N ASP A 28 -24.76 17.62 -8.53
CA ASP A 28 -23.93 18.75 -8.90
C ASP A 28 -22.50 18.26 -9.18
N HIS A 29 -22.08 18.38 -10.42
CA HIS A 29 -20.74 18.01 -10.90
C HIS A 29 -19.86 19.23 -11.13
N THR A 30 -20.24 20.41 -10.62
CA THR A 30 -19.37 21.58 -10.70
C THR A 30 -18.02 21.24 -10.06
N PRO A 31 -16.88 21.56 -10.69
CA PRO A 31 -15.59 21.36 -10.05
C PRO A 31 -15.50 22.27 -8.82
N HIS A 32 -15.13 21.71 -7.67
CA HIS A 32 -14.89 22.48 -6.44
C HIS A 32 -13.58 22.04 -5.79
N ALA A 33 -12.94 22.97 -5.08
CA ALA A 33 -11.79 22.63 -4.26
C ALA A 33 -12.21 21.66 -3.13
N HIS A 34 -11.31 20.75 -2.77
CA HIS A 34 -11.53 19.85 -1.64
C HIS A 34 -11.49 20.67 -0.33
N PRO A 35 -12.32 20.38 0.69
CA PRO A 35 -12.34 21.16 1.94
C PRO A 35 -11.04 21.10 2.74
N ALA A 36 -10.20 20.09 2.48
CA ALA A 36 -8.86 19.98 3.05
C ALA A 36 -7.75 20.47 2.11
N ALA A 37 -8.10 21.14 1.01
CA ALA A 37 -7.11 21.74 0.13
C ALA A 37 -6.46 22.94 0.84
N PRO A 38 -5.16 23.20 0.60
CA PRO A 38 -4.49 24.37 1.15
C PRO A 38 -5.00 25.69 0.55
N THR A 39 -5.74 25.64 -0.56
CA THR A 39 -6.34 26.79 -1.22
C THR A 39 -7.75 26.44 -1.67
N ASP A 40 -8.72 27.32 -1.41
CA ASP A 40 -10.14 27.13 -1.78
C ASP A 40 -10.42 27.37 -3.27
N ALA A 41 -9.39 27.61 -4.09
CA ALA A 41 -9.51 27.87 -5.51
C ALA A 41 -8.96 26.71 -6.35
N LEU A 42 -9.66 26.40 -7.44
CA LEU A 42 -9.17 25.46 -8.45
C LEU A 42 -8.08 26.11 -9.31
N PRO A 43 -7.06 25.35 -9.75
CA PRO A 43 -6.11 25.84 -10.74
C PRO A 43 -6.79 26.08 -12.09
N GLU A 44 -6.70 27.30 -12.62
CA GLU A 44 -7.27 27.68 -13.92
C GLU A 44 -6.65 26.90 -15.09
N SER A 45 -5.36 26.54 -15.02
CA SER A 45 -4.70 25.68 -16.01
C SER A 45 -3.35 25.15 -15.50
N PHE A 46 -2.90 24.03 -16.05
CA PHE A 46 -1.55 23.52 -15.80
C PHE A 46 -0.45 24.50 -16.25
N ALA A 47 -0.71 25.27 -17.31
CA ALA A 47 0.21 26.28 -17.82
C ALA A 47 0.38 27.46 -16.83
N SER A 48 -0.71 27.93 -16.21
CA SER A 48 -0.65 28.99 -15.20
C SER A 48 -0.02 28.50 -13.89
N TYR A 49 -0.28 27.26 -13.49
CA TYR A 49 0.42 26.60 -12.37
C TYR A 49 1.94 26.58 -12.59
N ARG A 50 2.41 26.17 -13.78
CA ARG A 50 3.85 26.13 -14.11
C ARG A 50 4.55 27.49 -14.04
N LYS A 51 3.85 28.58 -14.35
CA LYS A 51 4.40 29.94 -14.23
C LYS A 51 4.59 30.34 -12.76
N LYS A 52 3.65 29.97 -11.87
CA LYS A 52 3.70 30.30 -10.44
C LYS A 52 4.70 29.42 -9.66
N ALA A 53 4.85 28.15 -10.07
CA ALA A 53 5.71 27.18 -9.39
C ALA A 53 7.22 27.30 -9.68
N GLN A 54 7.67 28.34 -10.41
CA GLN A 54 9.10 28.62 -10.70
C GLN A 54 9.95 28.90 -9.45
N GLN A 55 9.33 28.96 -8.27
CA GLN A 55 10.03 29.09 -6.99
C GLN A 55 10.79 27.82 -6.58
N HIS A 56 10.52 26.67 -7.21
CA HIS A 56 11.20 25.39 -6.96
C HIS A 56 12.13 24.96 -8.11
N GLY A 57 13.15 25.77 -8.39
CA GLY A 57 14.25 25.40 -9.29
C GLY A 57 13.90 25.34 -10.79
N PRO A 58 14.93 25.38 -11.67
CA PRO A 58 14.73 25.61 -13.10
C PRO A 58 14.17 24.37 -13.82
N LEU A 59 12.85 24.35 -14.04
CA LEU A 59 12.18 23.37 -14.91
C LEU A 59 12.18 23.82 -16.38
N ASN A 60 13.34 24.25 -16.88
CA ASN A 60 13.52 24.51 -18.31
C ASN A 60 14.05 23.25 -19.01
N PRO A 61 13.31 22.65 -19.97
CA PRO A 61 13.83 21.53 -20.77
C PRO A 61 14.93 21.94 -21.77
N GLY A 62 15.37 23.20 -21.76
CA GLY A 62 16.36 23.74 -22.70
C GLY A 62 17.81 23.74 -22.21
N LEU A 63 18.13 23.15 -21.06
CA LEU A 63 19.49 23.18 -20.49
C LEU A 63 20.02 21.80 -20.07
N SER A 64 19.64 20.76 -20.81
CA SER A 64 20.00 19.35 -20.54
C SER A 64 21.41 18.97 -21.02
N SER A 65 22.44 19.77 -20.72
CA SER A 65 23.81 19.35 -21.05
C SER A 65 24.85 19.52 -19.95
N ASN A 66 24.69 20.40 -18.95
CA ASN A 66 25.82 20.72 -18.06
C ASN A 66 25.50 20.88 -16.56
N TYR A 67 24.30 20.54 -16.09
CA TYR A 67 23.95 20.66 -14.66
C TYR A 67 23.87 19.29 -13.98
N SER A 68 25.02 18.64 -13.83
CA SER A 68 25.22 17.49 -12.93
C SER A 68 25.65 17.91 -11.51
N SER A 69 25.84 19.22 -11.23
CA SER A 69 26.53 19.66 -10.01
C SER A 69 25.70 20.43 -8.95
N ILE A 70 24.39 20.65 -9.10
CA ILE A 70 23.68 21.64 -8.22
C ILE A 70 22.55 21.10 -7.34
N VAL A 71 22.09 19.84 -7.47
CA VAL A 71 21.16 19.26 -6.48
C VAL A 71 21.53 17.81 -6.19
N GLY A 72 22.34 17.62 -5.15
CA GLY A 72 22.49 16.34 -4.45
C GLY A 72 22.95 15.16 -5.32
N GLY A 73 24.10 15.29 -5.97
CA GLY A 73 24.74 14.23 -6.77
C GLY A 73 25.25 13.02 -5.96
N HIS A 74 24.50 12.57 -4.96
CA HIS A 74 24.87 11.47 -4.06
C HIS A 74 23.74 10.43 -3.89
N ILE A 75 22.50 10.76 -4.26
CA ILE A 75 21.36 9.85 -4.13
C ILE A 75 20.99 9.34 -5.53
N GLY A 76 21.31 8.08 -5.81
CA GLY A 76 20.97 7.39 -7.07
C GLY A 76 22.09 7.28 -8.11
N GLY A 77 23.26 7.89 -7.87
CA GLY A 77 24.43 7.79 -8.77
C GLY A 77 25.31 6.55 -8.55
N ALA A 78 25.28 5.96 -7.35
CA ALA A 78 26.01 4.74 -7.03
C ALA A 78 25.09 3.52 -7.08
N PRO A 79 25.53 2.38 -7.64
CA PRO A 79 24.74 1.15 -7.62
C PRO A 79 24.53 0.71 -6.16
N GLY A 80 23.33 0.28 -5.79
CA GLY A 80 23.03 -0.14 -4.40
C GLY A 80 23.95 -1.26 -3.86
N THR A 81 24.66 -1.97 -4.73
CA THR A 81 25.72 -2.94 -4.37
C THR A 81 26.94 -2.30 -3.70
N SER A 82 27.18 -1.00 -3.88
CA SER A 82 28.27 -0.27 -3.22
C SER A 82 27.97 0.07 -1.76
N LEU A 83 26.72 -0.10 -1.30
CA LEU A 83 26.30 0.16 0.09
C LEU A 83 26.64 -1.02 1.03
N GLY A 84 27.25 -2.08 0.51
CA GLY A 84 27.59 -3.29 1.26
C GLY A 84 26.42 -4.25 1.38
N ARG A 85 26.71 -5.45 1.89
CA ARG A 85 25.69 -6.46 2.14
C ARG A 85 24.86 -6.03 3.35
N VAL A 86 23.55 -5.92 3.15
CA VAL A 86 22.60 -5.59 4.22
C VAL A 86 22.44 -6.84 5.08
N GLU A 87 23.13 -6.86 6.23
CA GLU A 87 23.02 -7.89 7.25
C GLU A 87 22.22 -7.35 8.43
N ALA A 88 21.45 -8.20 9.09
CA ALA A 88 20.68 -7.80 10.25
C ALA A 88 21.62 -7.52 11.44
N GLY A 89 21.28 -6.54 12.27
CA GLY A 89 22.01 -6.29 13.51
C GLY A 89 22.00 -7.51 14.43
N LYS A 90 22.91 -7.55 15.41
CA LYS A 90 22.96 -8.66 16.38
C LYS A 90 21.65 -8.75 17.17
N GLY A 91 20.86 -9.79 16.91
CA GLY A 91 19.55 -10.00 17.54
C GLY A 91 18.37 -9.41 16.77
N GLU A 92 18.63 -8.79 15.61
CA GLU A 92 17.63 -8.40 14.63
C GLU A 92 17.54 -9.48 13.55
N TYR A 93 16.36 -9.66 12.98
CA TYR A 93 16.09 -10.65 11.94
C TYR A 93 15.25 -9.98 10.86
N PHE A 94 15.51 -10.27 9.59
CA PHE A 94 14.78 -9.64 8.48
C PHE A 94 13.41 -10.26 8.27
N ASP A 95 13.31 -11.58 8.45
CA ASP A 95 12.06 -12.30 8.32
C ASP A 95 11.71 -13.02 9.62
N ARG A 96 10.40 -13.21 9.81
CA ARG A 96 9.85 -13.91 10.96
C ARG A 96 10.17 -15.40 10.96
N SER A 97 10.61 -15.95 9.82
CA SER A 97 11.08 -17.34 9.70
C SER A 97 12.39 -17.58 10.46
N GLU A 98 13.22 -16.55 10.63
CA GLU A 98 14.51 -16.64 11.33
C GLU A 98 14.34 -16.52 12.86
N LEU A 99 13.17 -16.06 13.32
CA LEU A 99 12.82 -16.00 14.73
C LEU A 99 12.48 -17.39 15.28
N PRO A 100 12.51 -17.57 16.62
CA PRO A 100 12.04 -18.80 17.27
C PRO A 100 10.63 -19.19 16.84
N ALA A 101 10.35 -20.51 16.80
CA ALA A 101 9.11 -21.10 16.28
C ALA A 101 7.81 -20.44 16.79
N ARG A 102 7.82 -19.86 17.99
CA ARG A 102 6.68 -19.13 18.57
C ARG A 102 6.28 -17.87 17.80
N PHE A 103 7.20 -17.26 17.06
CA PHE A 103 6.99 -16.02 16.30
C PHE A 103 6.84 -16.23 14.79
N GLN A 104 7.16 -17.45 14.33
CA GLN A 104 7.03 -17.86 12.94
C GLN A 104 5.55 -17.85 12.51
N ARG A 105 5.32 -17.73 11.20
CA ARG A 105 3.98 -17.87 10.63
C ARG A 105 3.50 -19.31 10.84
N LEU A 106 2.21 -19.49 11.14
CA LEU A 106 1.62 -20.82 11.21
C LEU A 106 1.73 -21.50 9.85
N SER A 107 2.47 -22.61 9.78
CA SER A 107 2.47 -23.51 8.63
C SER A 107 1.27 -24.45 8.74
N TRP A 108 0.51 -24.54 7.66
CA TRP A 108 -0.66 -25.42 7.59
C TRP A 108 -0.23 -26.76 7.02
N THR A 109 -0.61 -27.84 7.70
CA THR A 109 -0.41 -29.19 7.16
C THR A 109 -1.42 -29.48 6.05
N PRO A 110 -1.10 -30.35 5.07
CA PRO A 110 -2.04 -30.71 4.01
C PRO A 110 -3.36 -31.27 4.54
N ALA A 111 -3.34 -32.02 5.64
CA ALA A 111 -4.54 -32.51 6.31
C ALA A 111 -5.39 -31.39 6.91
N GLU A 112 -4.78 -30.34 7.48
CA GLU A 112 -5.51 -29.16 7.97
C GLU A 112 -6.12 -28.34 6.84
N ILE A 113 -5.41 -28.24 5.70
CA ILE A 113 -5.92 -27.60 4.49
C ILE A 113 -7.15 -28.35 3.99
N GLU A 114 -7.05 -29.68 3.85
CA GLU A 114 -8.16 -30.54 3.45
C GLU A 114 -9.35 -30.47 4.43
N ALA A 115 -9.08 -30.44 5.73
CA ALA A 115 -10.11 -30.27 6.75
C ALA A 115 -10.83 -28.92 6.63
N VAL A 116 -10.15 -27.85 6.19
CA VAL A 116 -10.78 -26.55 5.95
C VAL A 116 -11.54 -26.53 4.62
N GLU A 117 -10.98 -27.11 3.55
CA GLU A 117 -11.63 -27.19 2.23
C GLU A 117 -12.89 -28.06 2.26
N SER A 118 -12.83 -29.20 2.95
CA SER A 118 -13.97 -30.11 3.15
C SER A 118 -14.98 -29.63 4.20
N GLY A 119 -14.74 -28.47 4.84
CA GLY A 119 -15.60 -27.97 5.92
C GLY A 119 -15.59 -28.84 7.19
N GLY A 120 -14.57 -29.68 7.35
CA GLY A 120 -14.42 -30.62 8.46
C GLY A 120 -14.91 -32.03 8.18
N ALA A 121 -15.40 -32.32 6.95
CA ALA A 121 -15.92 -33.64 6.60
C ALA A 121 -14.82 -34.72 6.60
N SER A 122 -13.59 -34.40 6.20
CA SER A 122 -12.47 -35.36 6.16
C SER A 122 -11.99 -35.84 7.53
N MET A 123 -12.38 -35.19 8.64
CA MET A 123 -11.99 -35.61 9.99
C MET A 123 -12.92 -36.65 10.63
N PHE A 124 -14.08 -36.93 10.04
CA PHE A 124 -15.10 -37.82 10.58
C PHE A 124 -15.49 -38.96 9.63
N ALA A 125 -14.77 -39.11 8.51
CA ALA A 125 -14.95 -40.16 7.53
C ALA A 125 -14.18 -41.45 7.89
#